data_AF-A0A8H4QPB8-F1
#
_entry.id   AF-A0A8H4QPB8-F1
#
_cell.length_a   1.000
_cell.length_b   1.000
_cell.length_c   1.000
_cell.angle_alpha   90.00
_cell.angle_beta   90.00
_cell.angle_gamma   90.00
#
_symmetry.space_group_name_H-M   'P 1'
#
loop_
_entity.id
_entity.type
_entity.pdbx_description
1 polymer ?
#
loop_
_entity_poly.entity_id
_entity_poly.type
_entity_poly.pdbx_seq_one_letter_code
_entity_poly.pdbx_strand_id
1 'polypeptide(L)'
;MHLGLALVLALGCNIASVASSQDVEDSDGSSFSGIYSNRTTETIRIQDEYYGIRHVNYWVTSDNHAIIDGDVVYPGTLEDLLAKQYTGPDFDEDEDEGEESQSSDNSTSSIGRRSLSVFRGFDTWPRSTVVYRFSNYAAQRQVGRYVNDAISGWRRRAPYLRFRRVRNGGGTMRGVLTISFLPNDGCYASIGYNGGSGTVMNLGNGCYSAEALHEFGHALGEYQ
;
A
#
# COMPACT_ATOMS: atom_id res chain seq x y z
N MET A 1 56.15 67.91 -2.00
CA MET A 1 56.00 66.71 -2.86
C MET A 1 54.75 65.98 -2.41
N HIS A 2 53.67 66.12 -3.17
CA HIS A 2 52.37 65.49 -2.95
C HIS A 2 52.10 64.55 -4.12
N LEU A 3 51.95 63.26 -3.82
CA LEU A 3 51.50 62.17 -4.70
C LEU A 3 51.05 61.06 -3.74
N GLY A 4 49.94 60.37 -3.88
CA GLY A 4 48.90 60.39 -4.91
C GLY A 4 47.73 59.57 -4.38
N LEU A 5 46.54 60.11 -4.57
CA LEU A 5 45.24 59.52 -4.33
C LEU A 5 44.95 58.48 -5.42
N ALA A 6 44.55 57.26 -5.06
CA ALA A 6 43.94 56.31 -6.00
C ALA A 6 42.76 55.62 -5.31
N LEU A 7 41.60 56.26 -5.43
CA LEU A 7 40.29 55.73 -5.05
C LEU A 7 39.83 54.81 -6.18
N VAL A 8 39.69 53.51 -5.89
CA VAL A 8 39.20 52.51 -6.84
C VAL A 8 37.68 52.61 -6.97
N LEU A 9 37.22 52.80 -8.21
CA LEU A 9 35.82 52.76 -8.63
C LEU A 9 35.17 51.40 -8.29
N ALA A 10 34.11 51.42 -7.49
CA ALA A 10 33.17 50.32 -7.39
C ALA A 10 32.14 50.45 -8.53
N LEU A 11 32.18 49.53 -9.48
CA LEU A 11 31.17 49.36 -10.53
C LEU A 11 29.84 48.96 -9.89
N GLY A 12 28.81 49.76 -10.18
CA GLY A 12 27.43 49.41 -9.93
C GLY A 12 26.97 48.29 -10.84
N CYS A 13 26.29 47.30 -10.27
CA CYS A 13 25.44 46.38 -11.00
C CYS A 13 24.06 46.42 -10.35
N ASN A 14 23.17 47.23 -10.92
CA ASN A 14 21.74 47.16 -10.65
C ASN A 14 21.20 45.95 -11.39
N ILE A 15 20.94 44.86 -10.66
CA ILE A 15 20.12 43.77 -11.18
C ILE A 15 18.71 44.02 -10.68
N ALA A 16 17.89 44.63 -11.54
CA ALA A 16 16.46 44.71 -11.34
C ALA A 16 15.89 43.29 -11.28
N SER A 17 15.37 42.90 -10.13
CA SER A 17 14.60 41.66 -9.97
C SER A 17 13.24 41.89 -10.61
N VAL A 18 13.03 41.35 -11.81
CA VAL A 18 11.72 41.22 -12.42
C VAL A 18 10.99 40.11 -11.65
N ALA A 19 10.07 40.51 -10.77
CA ALA A 19 9.09 39.61 -10.20
C ALA A 19 8.12 39.20 -11.31
N SER A 20 8.35 38.01 -11.86
CA SER A 20 7.38 37.32 -12.71
C SER A 20 6.32 36.72 -11.79
N SER A 21 5.19 37.41 -11.63
CA SER A 21 3.95 36.80 -11.17
C SER A 21 3.54 35.76 -12.20
N GLN A 22 3.83 34.50 -11.92
CA GLN A 22 3.06 33.41 -12.49
C GLN A 22 2.02 33.03 -11.45
N ASP A 23 0.82 33.53 -11.67
CA ASP A 23 -0.40 32.96 -11.15
C ASP A 23 -0.47 31.50 -11.63
N VAL A 24 -0.07 30.58 -10.76
CA VAL A 24 -0.40 29.16 -10.93
C VAL A 24 -1.78 29.01 -10.35
N GLU A 25 -2.78 29.10 -11.22
CA GLU A 25 -4.14 28.69 -10.92
C GLU A 25 -4.11 27.22 -10.45
N ASP A 26 -4.47 27.03 -9.19
CA ASP A 26 -4.91 25.77 -8.60
C ASP A 26 -6.08 25.26 -9.45
N SER A 27 -5.77 24.42 -10.43
CA SER A 27 -6.76 23.60 -11.13
C SER A 27 -6.86 22.26 -10.40
N ASP A 28 -7.77 22.28 -9.43
CA ASP A 28 -8.87 21.33 -9.28
C ASP A 28 -8.63 19.86 -9.64
N GLY A 29 -8.92 19.00 -8.66
CA GLY A 29 -9.55 17.71 -8.95
C GLY A 29 -8.64 16.57 -9.39
N SER A 30 -7.56 16.27 -8.66
CA SER A 30 -7.05 14.88 -8.65
C SER A 30 -7.98 14.01 -7.80
N SER A 31 -9.15 13.76 -8.37
CA SER A 31 -9.95 12.59 -8.07
C SER A 31 -9.02 11.37 -8.13
N PHE A 32 -8.94 10.62 -7.03
CA PHE A 32 -8.34 9.28 -7.01
C PHE A 32 -9.20 8.28 -7.81
N SER A 33 -9.93 8.73 -8.82
CA SER A 33 -10.45 7.89 -9.89
C SER A 33 -9.26 7.42 -10.72
N GLY A 34 -8.80 6.19 -10.45
CA GLY A 34 -8.02 5.45 -11.42
C GLY A 34 -6.52 5.47 -11.24
N ILE A 35 -6.02 5.01 -10.09
CA ILE A 35 -4.68 4.38 -10.14
C ILE A 35 -4.72 3.25 -11.18
N TYR A 36 -5.88 2.57 -11.33
CA TYR A 36 -6.10 1.48 -12.25
C TYR A 36 -7.53 1.49 -12.84
N SER A 37 -7.95 2.60 -13.45
CA SER A 37 -9.27 2.67 -14.11
C SER A 37 -9.23 1.96 -15.46
N ASN A 38 -10.15 1.00 -15.65
CA ASN A 38 -10.38 0.21 -16.87
C ASN A 38 -9.44 -1.01 -17.06
N ARG A 39 -9.61 -2.02 -16.22
CA ARG A 39 -8.87 -3.29 -16.33
C ARG A 39 -9.78 -4.48 -16.46
N THR A 40 -9.46 -5.31 -17.44
CA THR A 40 -9.99 -6.66 -17.55
C THR A 40 -9.35 -7.48 -16.45
N THR A 41 -10.16 -7.95 -15.52
CA THR A 41 -9.75 -8.89 -14.48
C THR A 41 -10.15 -10.28 -14.94
N GLU A 42 -9.25 -11.24 -14.81
CA GLU A 42 -9.47 -12.66 -15.09
C GLU A 42 -9.43 -13.46 -13.79
N THR A 43 -10.02 -14.65 -13.76
CA THR A 43 -9.98 -15.53 -12.59
C THR A 43 -9.18 -16.77 -12.93
N ILE A 44 -8.31 -17.20 -12.01
CA ILE A 44 -7.50 -18.41 -12.18
C ILE A 44 -7.45 -19.19 -10.87
N ARG A 45 -7.40 -20.52 -10.97
CA ARG A 45 -7.07 -21.40 -9.84
C ARG A 45 -5.56 -21.55 -9.78
N ILE A 46 -4.95 -21.18 -8.67
CA ILE A 46 -3.52 -21.40 -8.43
C ILE A 46 -3.33 -22.37 -7.28
N GLN A 47 -2.23 -23.12 -7.32
CA GLN A 47 -1.73 -23.83 -6.15
C GLN A 47 -0.51 -23.08 -5.61
N ASP A 48 -0.64 -22.54 -4.41
CA ASP A 48 0.46 -21.89 -3.70
C ASP A 48 0.88 -22.70 -2.47
N GLU A 49 2.14 -22.54 -2.06
CA GLU A 49 2.76 -23.35 -0.99
C GLU A 49 2.19 -23.06 0.40
N TYR A 50 1.53 -21.91 0.58
CA TYR A 50 1.11 -21.42 1.90
C TYR A 50 -0.40 -21.59 2.14
N TYR A 51 -1.22 -21.29 1.13
CA TYR A 51 -2.68 -21.31 1.18
C TYR A 51 -3.29 -22.49 0.40
N GLY A 52 -2.49 -23.30 -0.29
CA GLY A 52 -2.98 -24.44 -1.06
C GLY A 52 -3.64 -24.02 -2.37
N ILE A 53 -4.74 -24.67 -2.73
CA ILE A 53 -5.47 -24.39 -3.98
C ILE A 53 -6.48 -23.28 -3.72
N ARG A 54 -6.41 -22.18 -4.48
CA ARG A 54 -7.37 -21.07 -4.35
C ARG A 54 -7.69 -20.40 -5.68
N HIS A 55 -8.87 -19.80 -5.74
CA HIS A 55 -9.28 -18.93 -6.84
C HIS A 55 -8.77 -17.53 -6.58
N VAL A 56 -8.04 -16.97 -7.52
CA VAL A 56 -7.58 -15.58 -7.47
C VAL A 56 -8.07 -14.80 -8.68
N ASN A 57 -8.39 -13.54 -8.45
CA ASN A 57 -8.69 -12.61 -9.52
C ASN A 57 -7.41 -11.88 -9.89
N TYR A 58 -7.00 -11.86 -11.15
CA TYR A 58 -5.77 -11.22 -11.56
C TYR A 58 -5.97 -10.23 -12.71
N TRP A 59 -5.08 -9.25 -12.78
CA TRP A 59 -4.92 -8.40 -13.95
C TRP A 59 -3.43 -8.13 -14.17
N VAL A 60 -3.05 -7.76 -15.40
CA VAL A 60 -1.64 -7.60 -15.77
C VAL A 60 -1.32 -6.14 -16.01
N THR A 61 -0.22 -5.68 -15.42
CA THR A 61 0.35 -4.35 -15.62
C THR A 61 0.93 -4.18 -17.04
N SER A 62 1.16 -2.95 -17.47
CA SER A 62 1.83 -2.66 -18.75
C SER A 62 3.27 -3.21 -18.81
N ASP A 63 3.88 -3.43 -17.66
CA ASP A 63 5.22 -3.99 -17.45
C ASP A 63 5.21 -5.49 -17.17
N ASN A 64 4.10 -6.18 -17.50
CA ASN A 64 3.94 -7.64 -17.46
C ASN A 64 3.95 -8.29 -16.07
N HIS A 65 3.85 -7.53 -14.98
CA HIS A 65 3.59 -8.08 -13.64
C HIS A 65 2.11 -8.41 -13.47
N ALA A 66 1.83 -9.59 -12.90
CA ALA A 66 0.47 -9.98 -12.54
C ALA A 66 0.14 -9.49 -11.12
N ILE A 67 -1.01 -8.85 -10.98
CA ILE A 67 -1.55 -8.47 -9.68
C ILE A 67 -2.73 -9.38 -9.38
N ILE A 68 -2.61 -10.17 -8.32
CA ILE A 68 -3.66 -11.07 -7.83
C ILE A 68 -4.45 -10.39 -6.72
N ASP A 69 -5.73 -10.76 -6.62
CA ASP A 69 -6.75 -10.28 -5.70
C ASP A 69 -6.91 -8.74 -5.67
N GLY A 70 -6.38 -8.08 -6.70
CA GLY A 70 -6.48 -6.65 -6.95
C GLY A 70 -5.39 -5.81 -6.28
N ASP A 71 -4.50 -6.41 -5.49
CA ASP A 71 -3.51 -5.67 -4.70
C ASP A 71 -2.22 -6.43 -4.30
N VAL A 72 -2.08 -7.71 -4.65
CA VAL A 72 -0.84 -8.46 -4.43
C VAL A 72 -0.08 -8.57 -5.74
N VAL A 73 1.12 -7.98 -5.82
CA VAL A 73 2.04 -8.23 -6.93
C VAL A 73 2.51 -9.68 -6.82
N TYR A 74 2.07 -10.52 -7.74
CA TYR A 74 2.58 -11.87 -7.82
C TYR A 74 4.08 -11.80 -8.17
N PRO A 75 4.95 -12.55 -7.47
CA PRO A 75 6.39 -12.50 -7.73
C PRO A 75 6.69 -13.08 -9.11
N GLY A 76 6.81 -12.20 -10.11
CA GLY A 76 7.12 -12.55 -11.49
C GLY A 76 6.17 -11.90 -12.50
N THR A 77 6.20 -12.46 -13.70
CA THR A 77 5.38 -12.07 -14.84
C THR A 77 4.02 -12.78 -14.84
N LEU A 78 3.15 -12.43 -15.79
CA LEU A 78 1.95 -13.23 -16.08
C LEU A 78 2.29 -14.71 -16.30
N GLU A 79 3.37 -15.00 -17.02
CA GLU A 79 3.77 -16.38 -17.31
C GLU A 79 4.09 -17.16 -16.02
N ASP A 80 4.73 -16.51 -15.05
CA ASP A 80 5.04 -17.11 -13.75
C ASP A 80 3.78 -17.40 -12.92
N LEU A 81 2.73 -16.58 -13.06
CA LEU A 81 1.42 -16.83 -12.45
C LEU A 81 0.72 -18.01 -13.14
N LEU A 82 0.68 -18.02 -14.47
CA LEU A 82 0.05 -19.09 -15.25
C LEU A 82 0.76 -20.44 -15.05
N ALA A 83 2.08 -20.44 -14.79
CA ALA A 83 2.82 -21.64 -14.45
C ALA A 83 2.38 -22.28 -13.11
N LYS A 84 1.70 -21.53 -12.23
CA LYS A 84 1.08 -22.06 -11.00
C LYS A 84 -0.38 -22.45 -11.16
N GLN A 85 -0.92 -22.36 -12.37
CA GLN A 85 -2.31 -22.73 -12.61
C GLN A 85 -2.55 -24.18 -12.19
N TYR A 86 -3.47 -24.37 -11.27
CA TYR A 86 -3.92 -25.69 -10.87
C TYR A 86 -4.94 -26.20 -11.88
N THR A 87 -4.64 -27.36 -12.47
CA THR A 87 -5.48 -28.03 -13.49
C THR A 87 -6.11 -29.33 -12.99
N GLY A 88 -5.97 -29.63 -11.69
CA GLY A 88 -6.59 -30.80 -11.09
C GLY A 88 -8.11 -30.65 -10.91
N PRO A 89 -8.81 -31.76 -10.64
CA PRO A 89 -10.26 -31.76 -10.52
C PRO A 89 -10.73 -30.75 -9.47
N ASP A 90 -11.88 -30.12 -9.74
CA ASP A 90 -12.63 -29.44 -8.70
C ASP A 90 -13.08 -30.52 -7.71
N PHE A 91 -12.49 -30.53 -6.51
CA PHE A 91 -13.11 -31.22 -5.38
C PHE A 91 -14.25 -30.29 -4.96
N ASP A 92 -15.40 -30.44 -5.63
CA ASP A 92 -16.65 -29.93 -5.10
C ASP A 92 -16.85 -30.62 -3.75
N GLU A 93 -16.62 -29.88 -2.66
CA GLU A 93 -16.99 -30.32 -1.31
C GLU A 93 -18.51 -30.51 -1.30
N ASP A 94 -18.89 -31.77 -1.48
CA ASP A 94 -20.14 -32.44 -1.13
C ASP A 94 -21.44 -31.68 -1.45
N GLU A 95 -22.14 -32.22 -2.44
CA GLU A 95 -23.59 -32.16 -2.64
C GLU A 95 -24.32 -32.46 -1.31
N ASP A 96 -24.69 -31.42 -0.56
CA ASP A 96 -25.79 -31.51 0.39
C ASP A 96 -27.09 -31.40 -0.42
N GLU A 97 -27.62 -32.55 -0.84
CA GLU A 97 -28.94 -32.64 -1.48
C GLU A 97 -30.03 -32.19 -0.49
N GLY A 98 -30.53 -30.96 -0.66
CA GLY A 98 -31.60 -30.42 0.18
C GLY A 98 -32.31 -29.19 -0.40
N GLU A 99 -33.27 -29.46 -1.28
CA GLU A 99 -34.45 -28.63 -1.60
C GLU A 99 -34.27 -27.28 -2.33
N GLU A 100 -34.33 -27.41 -3.66
CA GLU A 100 -35.19 -26.66 -4.59
C GLU A 100 -35.85 -25.37 -4.07
N SER A 101 -35.27 -24.22 -4.42
CA SER A 101 -36.08 -23.04 -4.73
C SER A 101 -35.49 -22.27 -5.90
N GLN A 102 -36.29 -22.24 -6.96
CA GLN A 102 -36.06 -21.52 -8.21
C GLN A 102 -35.92 -20.01 -7.93
N SER A 103 -34.78 -19.42 -8.28
CA SER A 103 -34.76 -18.03 -8.74
C SER A 103 -33.74 -17.87 -9.86
N SER A 104 -34.28 -17.86 -11.08
CA SER A 104 -33.65 -17.28 -12.25
C SER A 104 -33.29 -15.83 -11.96
N ASP A 105 -32.01 -15.49 -11.95
CA ASP A 105 -31.58 -14.12 -12.28
C ASP A 105 -30.11 -14.11 -12.74
N ASN A 106 -29.99 -14.22 -14.06
CA ASN A 106 -29.14 -13.41 -14.93
C ASN A 106 -27.84 -12.85 -14.32
N SER A 107 -26.75 -13.58 -14.60
CA SER A 107 -25.37 -13.12 -14.81
C SER A 107 -25.18 -11.60 -14.76
N THR A 108 -25.12 -11.07 -13.54
CA THR A 108 -24.56 -9.75 -13.26
C THR A 108 -23.25 -10.00 -12.57
N SER A 109 -22.18 -9.71 -13.31
CA SER A 109 -20.81 -9.55 -12.83
C SER A 109 -20.77 -9.35 -11.32
N SER A 110 -20.31 -10.38 -10.60
CA SER A 110 -19.86 -10.23 -9.23
C SER A 110 -18.63 -9.33 -9.28
N ILE A 111 -18.86 -8.02 -9.40
CA ILE A 111 -17.93 -7.02 -8.91
C ILE A 111 -17.75 -7.43 -7.46
N GLY A 112 -16.66 -8.15 -7.19
CA GLY A 112 -16.33 -8.66 -5.88
C GLY A 112 -16.43 -7.50 -4.91
N ARG A 113 -17.53 -7.46 -4.16
CA ARG A 113 -17.65 -6.60 -3.01
C ARG A 113 -16.62 -7.16 -2.06
N ARG A 114 -15.44 -6.54 -2.05
CA ARG A 114 -14.36 -6.81 -1.10
C ARG A 114 -14.99 -6.98 0.26
N SER A 115 -15.00 -8.20 0.79
CA SER A 115 -15.49 -8.44 2.14
C SER A 115 -14.42 -7.89 3.08
N LEU A 116 -14.70 -6.74 3.69
CA LEU A 116 -13.85 -6.19 4.73
C LEU A 116 -14.02 -7.08 5.97
N SER A 117 -13.23 -8.15 6.06
CA SER A 117 -13.31 -9.10 7.16
C SER A 117 -12.44 -8.61 8.31
N VAL A 118 -13.04 -7.80 9.19
CA VAL A 118 -12.48 -7.50 10.51
C VAL A 118 -12.79 -8.69 11.41
N PHE A 119 -11.82 -9.59 11.60
CA PHE A 119 -12.00 -10.70 12.53
C PHE A 119 -12.21 -10.18 13.96
N ARG A 120 -13.31 -10.63 14.58
CA ARG A 120 -13.51 -10.52 16.04
C ARG A 120 -12.51 -11.46 16.72
N GLY A 121 -11.34 -10.94 17.08
CA GLY A 121 -10.31 -11.73 17.77
C GLY A 121 -8.96 -11.01 17.91
N PHE A 122 -8.67 -10.03 17.04
CA PHE A 122 -7.52 -9.15 17.20
C PHE A 122 -7.94 -7.89 17.95
N ASP A 123 -7.06 -7.39 18.82
CA ASP A 123 -7.29 -6.11 19.47
C ASP A 123 -7.30 -5.02 18.40
N THR A 124 -8.26 -4.10 18.51
CA THR A 124 -8.26 -2.87 17.69
C THR A 124 -7.28 -1.86 18.26
N TRP A 125 -6.69 -1.01 17.41
CA TRP A 125 -5.82 0.07 17.89
C TRP A 125 -6.55 0.99 18.87
N PRO A 126 -6.01 1.20 20.08
CA PRO A 126 -6.63 2.08 21.07
C PRO A 126 -6.93 3.45 20.50
N ARG A 127 -8.18 3.91 20.65
CA ARG A 127 -8.66 5.22 20.19
C ARG A 127 -8.50 5.43 18.68
N SER A 128 -8.52 4.33 17.91
CA SER A 128 -8.29 4.32 16.46
C SER A 128 -6.96 4.99 16.08
N THR A 129 -5.95 4.88 16.95
CA THR A 129 -4.66 5.55 16.79
C THR A 129 -3.56 4.53 16.55
N VAL A 130 -3.08 4.45 15.31
CA VAL A 130 -1.89 3.69 14.95
C VAL A 130 -0.67 4.50 15.36
N VAL A 131 0.02 4.03 16.39
CA VAL A 131 1.31 4.58 16.81
C VAL A 131 2.38 3.83 16.04
N TYR A 132 3.23 4.54 15.30
CA TYR A 132 4.23 3.89 14.44
C TYR A 132 5.60 4.55 14.53
N ARG A 133 6.63 3.79 14.15
CA ARG A 133 8.00 4.26 14.01
C ARG A 133 8.71 3.52 12.89
N PHE A 134 9.80 4.08 12.38
CA PHE A 134 10.73 3.33 11.54
C PHE A 134 11.78 2.64 12.42
N SER A 135 12.23 1.46 12.02
CA SER A 135 13.29 0.73 12.73
C SER A 135 14.60 1.51 12.80
N ASN A 136 14.89 2.32 11.78
CA ASN A 136 16.01 3.27 11.75
C ASN A 136 15.80 4.38 10.70
N TYR A 137 16.72 5.35 10.65
CA TYR A 137 16.66 6.44 9.65
C TYR A 137 16.88 5.98 8.21
N ALA A 138 17.59 4.88 7.96
CA ALA A 138 17.78 4.35 6.61
C ALA A 138 16.46 3.79 6.07
N ALA A 139 15.74 2.99 6.86
CA ALA A 139 14.39 2.52 6.53
C ALA A 139 13.44 3.68 6.24
N GLN A 140 13.46 4.72 7.10
CA GLN A 140 12.66 5.93 6.84
C GLN A 140 12.98 6.57 5.49
N ARG A 141 14.26 6.73 5.12
CA ARG A 141 14.62 7.33 3.83
C ARG A 141 14.13 6.48 2.65
N GLN A 142 14.17 5.15 2.80
CA GLN A 142 13.83 4.23 1.73
C GLN A 142 12.32 4.15 1.48
N VAL A 143 11.53 3.95 2.53
CA VAL A 143 10.08 3.67 2.40
C VAL A 143 9.18 4.76 2.98
N GLY A 144 9.75 5.83 3.53
CA GLY A 144 8.99 6.88 4.19
C GLY A 144 7.95 7.56 3.29
N ARG A 145 8.23 7.71 1.99
CA ARG A 145 7.25 8.24 1.03
C ARG A 145 6.01 7.34 0.91
N TYR A 146 6.22 6.03 0.79
CA TYR A 146 5.15 5.03 0.63
C TYR A 146 4.30 4.91 1.89
N VAL A 147 4.95 4.98 3.06
CA VAL A 147 4.26 5.05 4.36
C VAL A 147 3.38 6.29 4.45
N ASN A 148 3.87 7.46 4.01
CA ASN A 148 3.08 8.69 4.02
C ASN A 148 1.89 8.62 3.06
N ASP A 149 2.08 8.05 1.87
CA ASP A 149 1.01 7.84 0.89
C ASP A 149 -0.07 6.90 1.42
N ALA A 150 0.33 5.79 2.04
CA ALA A 150 -0.57 4.84 2.67
C ALA A 150 -1.38 5.50 3.80
N ILE A 151 -0.72 6.23 4.70
CA ILE A 151 -1.38 7.00 5.77
C ILE A 151 -2.38 8.01 5.20
N SER A 152 -2.00 8.71 4.13
CA SER A 152 -2.88 9.65 3.44
C SER A 152 -4.08 8.93 2.82
N GLY A 153 -3.87 7.78 2.19
CA GLY A 153 -4.91 6.93 1.63
C GLY A 153 -5.90 6.43 2.67
N TRP A 154 -5.42 6.00 3.85
CA TRP A 154 -6.29 5.59 4.95
C TRP A 154 -7.07 6.76 5.55
N ARG A 155 -6.45 7.93 5.75
CA ARG A 155 -7.16 9.12 6.23
C ARG A 155 -8.29 9.57 5.32
N ARG A 156 -8.16 9.39 4.00
CA ARG A 156 -9.24 9.69 3.04
C ARG A 156 -10.43 8.74 3.17
N ARG A 157 -10.18 7.45 3.42
CA ARG A 157 -11.21 6.40 3.48
C ARG A 157 -11.84 6.27 4.87
N ALA A 158 -11.05 6.47 5.90
CA ALA A 158 -11.42 6.33 7.30
C ALA A 158 -10.88 7.54 8.10
N PRO A 159 -11.53 8.71 8.00
CA PRO A 159 -11.03 9.96 8.59
C PRO A 159 -10.97 9.95 10.13
N TYR A 160 -11.61 8.98 10.77
CA TYR A 160 -11.51 8.74 12.22
C TYR A 160 -10.19 8.08 12.64
N LEU A 161 -9.45 7.47 11.70
CA LEU A 161 -8.13 6.89 11.97
C LEU A 161 -7.10 7.98 12.22
N ARG A 162 -6.29 7.77 13.25
CA ARG A 162 -5.19 8.64 13.63
C ARG A 162 -3.88 7.90 13.46
N PHE A 163 -2.88 8.59 12.93
CA PHE A 163 -1.53 8.05 12.76
C PHE A 163 -0.58 8.95 13.52
N ARG A 164 0.11 8.39 14.52
CA ARG A 164 1.03 9.11 15.39
C ARG A 164 2.42 8.52 15.28
N ARG A 165 3.33 9.29 14.67
CA ARG A 165 4.73 8.90 14.57
C ARG A 165 5.45 9.10 15.91
N VAL A 166 6.27 8.15 16.31
CA VAL A 166 7.23 8.27 17.41
C VAL A 166 8.67 8.15 16.91
N ARG A 167 9.65 8.34 17.81
CA ARG A 167 11.07 8.29 17.47
C ARG A 167 11.43 6.94 16.84
N ASN A 168 12.24 6.99 15.78
CA ASN A 168 12.79 5.79 15.15
C ASN A 168 13.60 4.97 16.16
N GLY A 169 13.57 3.64 16.04
CA GLY A 169 14.34 2.77 16.92
C GLY A 169 14.18 1.30 16.56
N GLY A 170 15.24 0.52 16.78
CA GLY A 170 15.26 -0.91 16.48
C GLY A 170 14.38 -1.75 17.41
N GLY A 171 14.13 -2.99 17.00
CA GLY A 171 13.31 -3.96 17.74
C GLY A 171 11.81 -3.68 17.70
N THR A 172 11.03 -4.57 18.29
CA THR A 172 9.60 -4.35 18.51
C THR A 172 9.37 -3.47 19.74
N MET A 173 8.28 -2.71 19.74
CA MET A 173 7.90 -1.87 20.88
C MET A 173 6.41 -2.07 21.15
N ARG A 174 6.06 -2.31 22.42
CA ARG A 174 4.68 -2.59 22.84
C ARG A 174 3.74 -1.48 22.38
N GLY A 175 2.68 -1.86 21.69
CA GLY A 175 1.67 -0.94 21.17
C GLY A 175 2.17 0.06 20.12
N VAL A 176 3.29 -0.25 19.45
CA VAL A 176 3.83 0.53 18.34
C VAL A 176 4.11 -0.37 17.16
N LEU A 177 3.71 0.08 15.97
CA LEU A 177 4.06 -0.52 14.68
C LEU A 177 5.49 -0.12 14.31
N THR A 178 6.41 -1.08 14.34
CA THR A 178 7.78 -0.88 13.83
C THR A 178 7.82 -1.22 12.34
N ILE A 179 8.05 -0.20 11.51
CA ILE A 179 8.19 -0.32 10.06
C ILE A 179 9.68 -0.47 9.70
N SER A 180 10.01 -1.52 8.97
CA SER A 180 11.36 -1.85 8.52
C SER A 180 11.47 -1.83 7.00
N PHE A 181 12.72 -1.74 6.53
CA PHE A 181 13.07 -1.98 5.13
C PHE A 181 14.13 -3.09 5.12
N LEU A 182 13.71 -4.29 4.76
CA LEU A 182 14.56 -5.45 4.50
C LEU A 182 14.39 -5.79 3.02
N PRO A 183 15.37 -5.44 2.15
CA PRO A 183 15.18 -5.44 0.70
C PRO A 183 14.82 -6.82 0.12
N ASN A 184 15.20 -7.89 0.81
CA ASN A 184 15.02 -9.28 0.36
C ASN A 184 13.88 -10.01 1.10
N ASP A 185 13.03 -9.30 1.85
CA ASP A 185 12.03 -9.90 2.77
C ASP A 185 10.59 -9.44 2.47
N GLY A 186 10.29 -9.21 1.18
CA GLY A 186 8.92 -8.96 0.68
C GLY A 186 8.16 -7.81 1.37
N CYS A 187 6.82 -7.84 1.25
CA CYS A 187 5.89 -6.95 1.95
C CYS A 187 5.09 -7.80 2.94
N TYR A 188 5.03 -7.38 4.20
CA TYR A 188 4.16 -8.00 5.20
C TYR A 188 3.94 -7.09 6.40
N ALA A 189 2.87 -7.35 7.15
CA ALA A 189 2.60 -6.73 8.43
C ALA A 189 1.95 -7.70 9.42
N SER A 190 2.13 -7.42 10.71
CA SER A 190 1.31 -8.04 11.75
C SER A 190 -0.16 -7.66 11.58
N ILE A 191 -1.06 -8.59 11.87
CA ILE A 191 -2.50 -8.34 11.80
C ILE A 191 -2.98 -7.71 13.12
N GLY A 192 -3.63 -6.55 13.01
CA GLY A 192 -4.27 -5.86 14.13
C GLY A 192 -3.29 -5.25 15.16
N TYR A 193 -3.85 -4.81 16.28
CA TYR A 193 -3.05 -4.30 17.41
C TYR A 193 -2.52 -5.46 18.26
N ASN A 194 -1.22 -5.41 18.57
CA ASN A 194 -0.61 -6.30 19.54
C ASN A 194 0.07 -5.47 20.65
N GLY A 195 -0.64 -5.27 21.76
CA GLY A 195 -0.15 -4.54 22.93
C GLY A 195 0.93 -5.30 23.73
N GLY A 196 1.10 -6.60 23.48
CA GLY A 196 2.01 -7.48 24.21
C GLY A 196 3.44 -7.48 23.69
N SER A 197 3.62 -7.75 22.40
CA SER A 197 4.94 -7.96 21.77
C SER A 197 5.35 -6.84 20.81
N GLY A 198 4.44 -5.90 20.52
CA GLY A 198 4.60 -4.91 19.44
C GLY A 198 4.23 -5.48 18.08
N THR A 199 3.89 -4.60 17.14
CA THR A 199 3.52 -4.96 15.77
C THR A 199 4.65 -4.59 14.82
N VAL A 200 4.81 -5.36 13.74
CA VAL A 200 5.86 -5.14 12.74
C VAL A 200 5.26 -5.00 11.35
N MET A 201 5.99 -4.30 10.49
CA MET A 201 5.75 -4.25 9.06
C MET A 201 7.09 -4.20 8.35
N ASN A 202 7.26 -5.00 7.30
CA ASN A 202 8.36 -4.88 6.37
C ASN A 202 7.85 -4.39 5.03
N LEU A 203 8.58 -3.44 4.46
CA LEU A 203 8.39 -2.99 3.09
C LEU A 203 9.74 -3.21 2.40
N GLY A 204 9.93 -4.36 1.74
CA GLY A 204 11.13 -4.69 0.98
C GLY A 204 11.19 -4.01 -0.40
N ASN A 205 12.04 -4.54 -1.29
CA ASN A 205 12.05 -4.10 -2.69
C ASN A 205 10.74 -4.52 -3.37
N GLY A 206 10.17 -3.64 -4.19
CA GLY A 206 8.86 -3.85 -4.83
C GLY A 206 7.67 -3.42 -3.97
N CYS A 207 7.86 -3.11 -2.69
CA CYS A 207 6.80 -2.59 -1.83
C CYS A 207 6.68 -1.07 -1.98
N TYR A 208 5.73 -0.62 -2.78
CA TYR A 208 5.47 0.78 -3.07
C TYR A 208 4.23 1.29 -2.32
N SER A 209 3.57 2.34 -2.83
CA SER A 209 2.44 2.98 -2.13
C SER A 209 1.21 2.05 -2.03
N ALA A 210 0.98 1.17 -3.01
CA ALA A 210 -0.16 0.26 -3.01
C ALA A 210 0.04 -0.85 -1.96
N GLU A 211 1.23 -1.44 -1.93
CA GLU A 211 1.60 -2.48 -0.97
C GLU A 211 1.64 -1.89 0.43
N ALA A 212 2.24 -0.70 0.63
CA ALA A 212 2.21 -0.05 1.93
C ALA A 212 0.77 0.22 2.40
N LEU A 213 -0.15 0.62 1.50
CA LEU A 213 -1.57 0.80 1.84
C LEU A 213 -2.20 -0.52 2.30
N HIS A 214 -1.93 -1.62 1.59
CA HIS A 214 -2.35 -2.98 1.90
C HIS A 214 -1.83 -3.43 3.28
N GLU A 215 -0.53 -3.28 3.52
CA GLU A 215 0.09 -3.69 4.79
C GLU A 215 -0.45 -2.89 5.98
N PHE A 216 -0.82 -1.62 5.78
CA PHE A 216 -1.54 -0.87 6.80
C PHE A 216 -2.95 -1.42 7.07
N GLY A 217 -3.61 -2.03 6.08
CA GLY A 217 -4.86 -2.77 6.27
C GLY A 217 -4.69 -3.94 7.22
N HIS A 218 -3.66 -4.77 6.99
CA HIS A 218 -3.27 -5.82 7.94
C HIS A 218 -3.01 -5.26 9.33
N ALA A 219 -2.18 -4.22 9.44
CA ALA A 219 -1.91 -3.59 10.73
C ALA A 219 -3.19 -3.09 11.43
N LEU A 220 -4.22 -2.67 10.69
CA LEU A 220 -5.51 -2.25 11.24
C LEU A 220 -6.43 -3.41 11.65
N GLY A 221 -6.08 -4.65 11.31
CA GLY A 221 -6.84 -5.86 11.63
C GLY A 221 -7.70 -6.37 10.48
N GLU A 222 -7.46 -5.88 9.26
CA GLU A 222 -8.10 -6.41 8.06
C GLU A 222 -7.35 -7.66 7.58
N TYR A 223 -8.10 -8.74 7.43
CA TYR A 223 -7.66 -9.95 6.75
C TYR A 223 -8.30 -9.95 5.37
N GLN A 224 -7.53 -10.32 4.34
CA GLN A 224 -8.06 -10.52 2.99
C GLN A 224 -8.20 -12.01 2.73
#